data_AF-A0A2U8W4H1-F1
#
_entry.id   AF-A0A2U8W4H1-F1
#
_cell.length_a   1.000
_cell.length_b   1.000
_cell.length_c   1.000
_cell.angle_alpha   90.00
_cell.angle_beta   90.00
_cell.angle_gamma   90.00
#
_symmetry.space_group_name_H-M   'P 1'
#
loop_
_entity.id
_entity.type
_entity.pdbx_description
1 polymer ?
#
loop_
_entity_poly.entity_id
_entity_poly.type
_entity_poly.pdbx_seq_one_letter_code
_entity_poly.pdbx_strand_id
1 'polypeptide(L)' 'MQERMIEVMLFLLSQNARPSWRDWYDAVDDSFGEFSEAEKHRMVDAGIDLMERRFNPTPVRRLRAA' A
#
# COMPACT_ATOMS: atom_id res chain seq x y z
N MET A 1 -9.59 9.61 6.37
CA MET A 1 -8.17 9.18 6.25
C MET A 1 -8.04 7.87 5.49
N GLN A 2 -8.77 6.83 5.88
CA GLN A 2 -8.75 5.53 5.21
C GLN A 2 -9.20 5.60 3.73
N GLU A 3 -10.22 6.41 3.43
CA GLU A 3 -10.69 6.63 2.04
C GLU A 3 -9.64 7.27 1.14
N ARG A 4 -8.96 8.34 1.59
CA ARG A 4 -7.85 8.97 0.85
C ARG A 4 -6.69 8.01 0.56
N MET A 5 -6.39 7.11 1.49
CA MET A 5 -5.36 6.09 1.25
C MET A 5 -5.79 5.11 0.15
N ILE A 6 -7.06 4.70 0.13
CA ILE A 6 -7.61 3.85 -0.92
C ILE A 6 -7.54 4.54 -2.28
N GLU A 7 -7.79 5.86 -2.35
CA GLU A 7 -7.64 6.65 -3.57
C GLU A 7 -6.20 6.64 -4.09
N VAL A 8 -5.21 6.85 -3.22
CA VAL A 8 -3.78 6.74 -3.57
C VAL A 8 -3.44 5.35 -4.10
N MET A 9 -3.94 4.30 -3.46
CA MET A 9 -3.73 2.91 -3.91
C MET A 9 -4.34 2.66 -5.30
N LEU A 10 -5.57 3.12 -5.53
CA LEU A 10 -6.26 2.96 -6.81
C LEU A 10 -5.57 3.76 -7.93
N PHE A 11 -5.10 4.96 -7.61
CA PHE A 11 -4.33 5.79 -8.53
C PHE A 11 -3.03 5.10 -8.94
N LEU A 12 -2.22 4.63 -7.99
CA LEU A 12 -0.96 3.95 -8.26
C LEU A 12 -1.16 2.67 -9.09
N LEU A 13 -2.18 1.87 -8.74
CA LEU A 13 -2.49 0.64 -9.47
C LEU A 13 -3.03 0.88 -10.88
N SER A 14 -3.68 2.02 -11.13
CA SER A 14 -4.12 2.38 -12.48
C SER A 14 -2.95 2.67 -13.43
N GLN A 15 -1.82 3.11 -12.87
CA GLN A 15 -0.63 3.48 -13.64
C GLN A 15 0.40 2.36 -13.73
N ASN A 16 0.56 1.58 -12.65
CA ASN A 16 1.54 0.50 -12.58
C ASN A 16 1.02 -0.63 -11.68
N ALA A 17 0.93 -1.85 -12.22
CA ALA A 17 0.50 -3.02 -11.47
C ALA A 17 1.49 -3.43 -10.34
N ARG A 18 2.72 -2.90 -10.35
CA ARG A 18 3.75 -3.09 -9.32
C ARG A 18 4.48 -1.77 -9.07
N PRO A 19 3.85 -0.82 -8.34
CA PRO A 19 4.47 0.46 -8.02
C PRO A 19 5.71 0.24 -7.16
N SER A 20 6.79 0.96 -7.46
CA SER A 20 8.00 0.98 -6.65
C SER A 20 7.76 1.78 -5.37
N TRP A 21 8.62 1.60 -4.35
CA TRP A 21 8.54 2.39 -3.11
C TRP A 21 8.55 3.91 -3.38
N ARG A 22 9.29 4.35 -4.41
CA ARG A 22 9.33 5.76 -4.80
C ARG A 22 7.99 6.26 -5.35
N ASP A 23 7.33 5.46 -6.18
CA ASP A 23 5.99 5.80 -6.70
C ASP A 23 5.00 5.96 -5.54
N TRP A 24 5.07 5.09 -4.53
CA TRP A 24 4.28 5.22 -3.31
C TRP A 24 4.58 6.50 -2.55
N TYR A 25 5.86 6.81 -2.38
CA TYR A 25 6.28 8.01 -1.65
C TYR A 25 5.79 9.28 -2.33
N ASP A 26 5.99 9.40 -3.64
CA ASP A 26 5.59 10.58 -4.40
C ASP A 26 4.06 10.78 -4.31
N ALA A 27 3.26 9.71 -4.42
CA ALA A 27 1.81 9.81 -4.30
C ALA A 27 1.32 10.14 -2.87
N VAL A 28 2.02 9.65 -1.84
CA VAL A 28 1.75 10.01 -0.44
C VAL A 28 2.14 11.46 -0.18
N ASP A 29 3.27 11.93 -0.68
CA ASP A 29 3.72 13.31 -0.53
C ASP A 29 2.75 14.29 -1.21
N ASP A 30 2.31 14.00 -2.42
CA ASP A 30 1.32 14.81 -3.15
C ASP A 30 -0.03 14.88 -2.40
N SER A 31 -0.46 13.77 -1.79
CA SER A 31 -1.79 13.67 -1.16
C SER A 31 -1.80 14.09 0.31
N PHE A 32 -0.64 14.05 0.97
CA PHE A 32 -0.47 14.20 2.42
C PHE A 32 0.77 15.07 2.76
N GLY A 33 1.09 16.06 1.93
CA GLY A 33 2.29 16.90 2.08
C GLY A 33 2.41 17.65 3.41
N GLU A 34 1.30 17.82 4.13
CA GLU A 34 1.21 18.41 5.48
C GLU A 34 1.80 17.56 6.60
N PHE A 35 2.03 16.26 6.35
CA PHE A 35 2.59 15.33 7.33
C PHE A 35 4.11 15.43 7.39
N SER A 36 4.69 15.00 8.51
CA SER A 36 6.14 14.87 8.62
C SER A 36 6.68 13.74 7.73
N GLU A 37 7.94 13.82 7.35
CA GLU A 37 8.63 12.77 6.57
C GLU A 37 8.51 11.38 7.23
N ALA A 38 8.62 11.33 8.56
CA ALA A 38 8.48 10.08 9.31
C ALA A 38 7.06 9.50 9.25
N GLU A 39 6.04 10.35 9.17
CA GLU A 39 4.64 9.91 8.99
C GLU A 39 4.40 9.39 7.57
N LYS A 40 4.93 10.09 6.56
CA LYS A 40 4.85 9.67 5.16
C LYS A 40 5.52 8.31 4.95
N HIS A 41 6.71 8.08 5.49
CA HIS A 41 7.37 6.76 5.43
C HIS A 41 6.52 5.65 6.05
N ARG A 42 5.94 5.88 7.24
CA ARG A 42 5.05 4.89 7.88
C ARG A 42 3.82 4.59 7.03
N MET A 43 3.28 5.60 6.34
CA MET A 43 2.14 5.45 5.44
C MET A 43 2.48 4.63 4.20
N VAL A 44 3.64 4.89 3.58
CA VAL A 44 4.16 4.12 2.44
C VAL A 44 4.36 2.66 2.83
N ASP A 45 5.06 2.41 3.94
CA ASP A 45 5.36 1.06 4.41
C ASP A 45 4.06 0.27 4.66
N ALA A 46 3.07 0.90 5.33
CA ALA A 46 1.77 0.28 5.58
C ALA A 46 0.98 -0.01 4.28
N GLY A 47 1.06 0.88 3.28
CA GLY A 47 0.42 0.70 1.98
C GLY A 47 1.00 -0.47 1.20
N ILE A 48 2.33 -0.58 1.18
CA ILE A 48 3.05 -1.70 0.54
C ILE A 48 2.72 -3.01 1.26
N ASP A 49 2.79 -3.06 2.59
CA ASP A 49 2.48 -4.26 3.38
C ASP A 49 1.06 -4.77 3.12
N LEU A 50 0.08 -3.85 3.05
CA LEU A 50 -1.31 -4.18 2.76
C LEU A 50 -1.47 -4.80 1.37
N MET A 51 -0.73 -4.28 0.39
CA MET A 51 -0.73 -4.76 -0.98
C MET A 51 -0.09 -6.13 -1.11
N GLU A 52 1.09 -6.32 -0.52
CA GLU A 52 1.77 -7.62 -0.53
C GLU A 52 0.87 -8.72 0.07
N ARG A 53 0.19 -8.44 1.18
CA ARG A 53 -0.77 -9.37 1.80
C ARG A 53 -1.97 -9.68 0.91
N ARG A 54 -2.45 -8.69 0.13
CA ARG A 54 -3.63 -8.85 -0.74
C ARG A 54 -3.32 -9.58 -2.04
N PHE A 55 -2.16 -9.31 -2.65
CA PHE A 55 -1.75 -9.88 -3.94
C PHE A 55 -0.95 -11.17 -3.80
N ASN A 56 -0.37 -11.43 -2.64
CA ASN A 56 0.29 -12.69 -2.33
C ASN A 56 -0.36 -13.35 -1.11
N PRO A 57 -1.65 -13.74 -1.20
CA PRO A 57 -2.31 -14.43 -0.09
C PRO A 57 -1.55 -15.74 0.14
N THR A 58 -0.87 -15.84 1.27
CA THR A 58 -0.23 -17.09 1.68
C THR A 58 -1.28 -18.19 1.57
N PRO A 59 -1.03 -19.29 0.83
CA PRO A 59 -2.03 -20.33 0.67
C PRO A 59 -2.41 -20.80 2.06
N VAL A 60 -3.67 -20.57 2.45
CA VAL A 60 -4.19 -21.10 3.71
C VAL A 60 -4.09 -22.61 3.57
N ARG A 61 -3.05 -23.19 4.20
CA ARG A 61 -2.82 -24.62 4.21
C ARG A 61 -4.05 -25.19 4.87
N ARG A 62 -4.99 -25.70 4.08
CA ARG A 62 -6.19 -26.36 4.60
C ARG A 62 -5.66 -27.44 5.52
N LEU A 63 -5.81 -27.24 6.83
CA LEU A 63 -5.62 -28.30 7.80
C LEU A 63 -6.60 -29.39 7.38
N ARG A 64 -6.07 -30.41 6.71
CA ARG A 64 -6.79 -31.63 6.40
C ARG A 64 -7.08 -32.23 7.77
N ALA A 65 -8.31 -32.04 8.24
CA ALA A 65 -8.81 -32.79 9.39
C ALA A 65 -8.71 -34.26 8.98
N ALA A 66 -7.92 -35.00 9.77
CA ALA A 66 -7.75 -36.44 9.69
C ALA A 66 -9.00 -37.16 10.20
#